data_AF-A0A927C926-F1
#
_entry.id   AF-A0A927C926-F1
#
_cell.length_a   1.000
_cell.length_b   1.000
_cell.length_c   1.000
_cell.angle_alpha   90.00
_cell.angle_beta   90.00
_cell.angle_gamma   90.00
#
_symmetry.space_group_name_H-M   'P 1'
#
loop_
_entity.id
_entity.type
_entity.pdbx_description
1 polymer ?
#
loop_
_entity_poly.entity_id
_entity_poly.type
_entity_poly.pdbx_seq_one_letter_code
_entity_poly.pdbx_strand_id
1 'polypeptide(L)'
;MELMTRYYDEDIVLKRAVDIVCPAQVSRRVALFYIHGGGWRAGARDGFHRHACVSINGPATLEKWEPMHEGIKRDIENLLGVTYEEESPLFRDASPMAYAEGEAADFLFLLAGKEKFFPHSFIYEMSEKLQRLSKRSEVVLFPEAEHGFFYGVGSPLQQEALTVLEPFLESYA
;
A
#
# COMPACT_ATOMS: atom_id res chain seq x y z
N MET A 1 -12.02 -0.79 15.31
CA MET A 1 -10.72 -1.03 15.94
C MET A 1 -10.73 -0.41 17.32
N GLU A 2 -10.00 -0.99 18.27
CA GLU A 2 -9.75 -0.40 19.58
C GLU A 2 -8.31 0.08 19.64
N LEU A 3 -8.10 1.34 20.00
CA LEU A 3 -6.78 1.91 20.25
C LEU A 3 -6.54 1.93 21.75
N MET A 4 -5.48 1.26 22.19
CA MET A 4 -5.07 1.21 23.59
C MET A 4 -3.66 1.80 23.72
N THR A 5 -3.51 2.86 24.51
CA THR A 5 -2.19 3.42 24.87
C THR A 5 -1.71 2.83 26.20
N ARG A 6 -0.49 2.29 26.23
CA ARG A 6 0.18 1.78 27.42
C ARG A 6 1.43 2.61 27.73
N TYR A 7 1.52 3.08 28.97
CA TYR A 7 2.72 3.71 29.53
C TYR A 7 3.43 2.68 30.40
N TYR A 8 4.76 2.62 30.28
CA TYR A 8 5.61 1.69 31.04
C TYR A 8 6.52 2.40 32.03
N ASP A 9 6.42 3.72 32.13
CA ASP A 9 7.21 4.54 33.03
C ASP A 9 6.58 4.64 34.42
N GLU A 10 7.41 4.74 35.46
CA GLU A 10 6.95 5.02 36.83
C GLU A 10 6.23 6.37 36.91
N ASP A 11 6.83 7.40 36.32
CA ASP A 11 6.21 8.72 36.08
C ASP A 11 5.82 8.85 34.61
N ILE A 12 4.57 9.24 34.35
CA ILE A 12 4.06 9.38 32.98
C ILE A 12 4.86 10.45 32.23
N VAL A 13 5.62 10.01 31.23
CA VAL A 13 6.25 10.90 30.26
C VAL A 13 5.41 10.94 28.99
N LEU A 14 4.85 12.12 28.70
CA LEU A 14 4.08 12.35 27.48
C LEU A 14 4.94 11.97 26.25
N LYS A 15 4.32 11.22 25.33
CA LYS A 15 4.94 10.64 24.11
C LYS A 15 5.81 9.40 24.30
N ARG A 16 6.12 8.97 25.53
CA ARG A 16 6.79 7.68 25.80
C ARG A 16 5.75 6.62 26.15
N ALA A 17 5.08 6.12 25.11
CA ALA A 17 4.02 5.14 25.23
C ALA A 17 4.00 4.18 24.05
N VAL A 18 3.36 3.03 24.24
CA VAL A 18 3.07 2.06 23.19
C VAL A 18 1.59 2.15 22.87
N ASP A 19 1.26 2.46 21.62
CA ASP A 19 -0.09 2.34 21.10
C ASP A 19 -0.29 0.94 20.53
N ILE A 20 -1.34 0.26 20.96
CA ILE A 20 -1.73 -1.07 20.51
C ILE A 20 -3.07 -0.92 19.83
N VAL A 21 -3.09 -1.13 18.52
CA VAL A 21 -4.32 -1.12 17.72
C VAL A 21 -4.81 -2.55 17.57
N CYS A 22 -5.93 -2.86 18.22
CA CYS A 22 -6.56 -4.16 18.13
C CYS A 22 -7.69 -4.12 17.08
N PRO A 23 -7.72 -5.06 16.12
CA PRO A 23 -8.89 -5.23 15.27
C PRO A 23 -10.08 -5.66 16.13
N ALA A 24 -11.31 -5.30 15.73
CA ALA A 24 -12.52 -5.71 16.46
C ALA A 24 -12.66 -7.25 16.52
N GLN A 25 -12.09 -7.94 15.52
CA GLN A 25 -11.96 -9.39 15.49
C GLN A 25 -10.58 -9.74 14.94
N VAL A 26 -9.85 -10.63 15.64
CA VAL A 26 -8.57 -11.15 15.17
C VAL A 26 -8.83 -12.16 14.05
N SER A 27 -8.51 -11.80 12.82
CA SER A 27 -8.69 -12.66 11.64
C SER A 27 -7.41 -13.39 11.22
N ARG A 28 -6.24 -12.98 11.70
CA ARG A 28 -4.92 -13.50 11.32
C ARG A 28 -3.99 -13.61 12.53
N ARG A 29 -3.01 -14.52 12.47
CA ARG A 29 -1.97 -14.69 13.52
C ARG A 29 -0.71 -13.83 13.29
N VAL A 30 -0.84 -12.74 12.55
CA VAL A 30 0.26 -11.84 12.20
C VAL A 30 -0.10 -10.45 12.72
N ALA A 31 0.88 -9.78 13.35
CA ALA A 31 0.76 -8.41 13.78
C ALA A 31 1.88 -7.59 13.13
N LEU A 32 1.58 -6.33 12.81
CA LEU A 32 2.59 -5.35 12.40
C LEU A 32 3.11 -4.65 13.66
N PHE A 33 4.43 -4.66 13.83
CA PHE A 33 5.09 -3.98 14.94
C PHE A 33 5.95 -2.85 14.39
N TYR A 34 5.54 -1.62 14.67
CA TYR A 34 6.26 -0.42 14.27
C TYR A 34 7.09 0.09 15.46
N ILE A 35 8.41 0.09 15.32
CA ILE A 35 9.30 0.78 16.26
C ILE A 35 9.72 2.09 15.59
N HIS A 36 8.93 3.14 15.77
CA HIS A 36 9.26 4.46 15.22
C HIS A 36 9.11 5.54 16.30
N GLY A 37 10.23 6.17 16.65
CA GLY A 37 10.19 7.53 17.17
C GLY A 37 9.96 8.45 15.98
N GLY A 38 8.71 8.71 15.65
CA GLY A 38 8.31 9.87 14.86
C GLY A 38 9.13 10.18 13.60
N GLY A 39 8.72 9.62 12.46
CA GLY A 39 9.23 9.90 11.11
C GLY A 39 10.51 10.73 11.04
N TRP A 40 11.68 10.06 11.02
CA TRP A 40 13.09 10.47 10.75
C TRP A 40 13.63 11.84 11.25
N ARG A 41 12.80 12.88 11.39
CA ARG A 41 13.11 14.21 11.91
C ARG A 41 12.12 14.76 12.95
N ALA A 42 10.81 14.42 12.88
CA ALA A 42 9.80 15.13 13.70
C ALA A 42 8.42 14.43 13.87
N GLY A 43 8.26 13.16 13.51
CA GLY A 43 6.94 12.53 13.57
C GLY A 43 6.42 12.31 15.00
N ALA A 44 5.15 11.92 15.11
CA ALA A 44 4.52 11.53 16.36
C ALA A 44 3.73 10.23 16.15
N ARG A 45 3.59 9.42 17.21
CA ARG A 45 2.97 8.08 17.10
C ARG A 45 1.50 8.12 16.68
N ASP A 46 0.82 9.21 17.03
CA ASP A 46 -0.57 9.52 16.69
C ASP A 46 -0.78 9.72 15.19
N GLY A 47 0.27 10.09 14.44
CA GLY A 47 0.23 10.11 12.98
C GLY A 47 0.01 8.73 12.34
N PHE A 48 0.24 7.63 13.09
CA PHE A 48 -0.08 6.27 12.62
C PHE A 48 -1.51 5.85 12.92
N HIS A 49 -2.34 6.69 13.55
CA HIS A 49 -3.75 6.34 13.83
C HIS A 49 -4.64 6.46 12.59
N ARG A 50 -4.15 7.15 11.55
CA ARG A 50 -4.77 7.22 10.23
C ARG A 50 -3.84 6.59 9.20
N HIS A 51 -4.39 5.70 8.39
CA HIS A 51 -3.61 4.98 7.39
C HIS A 51 -3.96 5.52 6.01
N ALA A 52 -2.93 5.98 5.31
CA ALA A 52 -2.96 6.24 3.89
C ALA A 52 -1.90 5.36 3.22
N CYS A 53 -2.20 4.88 2.02
CA CYS A 53 -1.28 4.11 1.21
C CYS A 53 -1.04 4.84 -0.11
N VAL A 54 0.23 4.96 -0.50
CA VAL A 54 0.61 5.38 -1.85
C VAL A 54 1.21 4.17 -2.55
N SER A 55 0.59 3.74 -3.64
CA SER A 55 1.08 2.67 -4.50
C SER A 55 1.58 3.26 -5.82
N ILE A 56 2.83 2.97 -6.17
CA ILE A 56 3.46 3.49 -7.40
C ILE A 56 3.83 2.30 -8.26
N ASN A 57 3.10 2.10 -9.37
CA ASN A 57 3.27 0.98 -10.31
C ASN A 57 3.32 -0.42 -9.67
N GLY A 58 2.70 -0.60 -8.51
CA GLY A 58 2.57 -1.91 -7.87
C GLY A 58 1.43 -2.72 -8.49
N PRO A 59 1.54 -4.05 -8.61
CA PRO A 59 0.44 -4.88 -9.07
C PRO A 59 -0.71 -4.91 -8.05
N ALA A 60 -1.94 -4.75 -8.52
CA ALA A 60 -3.14 -4.98 -7.70
C ALA A 60 -3.44 -6.48 -7.50
N THR A 61 -2.93 -7.33 -8.40
CA THR A 61 -3.10 -8.78 -8.36
C THR A 61 -1.80 -9.50 -8.72
N LEU A 62 -1.57 -10.64 -8.08
CA LEU A 62 -0.55 -11.62 -8.45
C LEU A 62 -1.17 -12.85 -9.16
N GLU A 63 -2.44 -12.77 -9.54
CA GLU A 63 -3.06 -13.78 -10.41
C GLU A 63 -2.54 -13.66 -11.85
N LYS A 64 -2.66 -14.73 -12.63
CA LYS A 64 -2.19 -14.74 -14.02
C LYS A 64 -2.96 -13.73 -14.87
N TRP A 65 -2.25 -12.97 -15.70
CA TRP A 65 -2.82 -12.11 -16.75
C TRP A 65 -2.12 -12.40 -18.07
N GLU A 66 -2.71 -11.96 -19.19
CA GLU A 66 -2.15 -12.22 -20.52
C GLU A 66 -2.09 -10.94 -21.38
N PRO A 67 -0.93 -10.64 -22.02
CA PRO A 67 0.35 -11.33 -21.87
C PRO A 67 1.04 -10.95 -20.54
N MET A 68 1.58 -11.93 -19.83
CA MET A 68 2.46 -11.70 -18.66
C MET A 68 3.93 -11.82 -19.08
N HIS A 69 4.78 -10.89 -18.60
CA HIS A 69 6.22 -10.96 -18.84
C HIS A 69 6.83 -12.18 -18.14
N GLU A 70 7.56 -13.03 -18.87
CA GLU A 70 8.13 -14.29 -18.36
C GLU A 70 9.01 -14.12 -17.13
N GLY A 71 9.77 -13.02 -17.05
CA GLY A 71 10.56 -12.72 -15.86
C GLY A 71 9.69 -12.50 -14.61
N ILE A 72 8.57 -11.79 -14.77
CA ILE A 72 7.64 -11.49 -13.68
C ILE A 72 6.88 -12.75 -13.27
N LYS A 73 6.46 -13.54 -14.26
CA LYS A 73 5.86 -14.85 -14.04
C LYS A 73 6.74 -15.69 -13.11
N ARG A 74 8.01 -15.89 -13.51
CA ARG A 74 8.99 -16.67 -12.75
C ARG A 74 9.23 -16.11 -11.35
N ASP A 75 9.33 -14.79 -11.19
CA ASP A 75 9.59 -14.17 -9.89
C ASP A 75 8.42 -14.36 -8.92
N ILE A 76 7.17 -14.29 -9.40
CA ILE A 76 5.97 -14.57 -8.59
C ILE A 76 5.88 -16.06 -8.25
N GLU A 77 6.13 -16.96 -9.21
CA GLU A 77 6.13 -18.41 -8.98
C GLU A 77 7.18 -18.81 -7.92
N ASN A 78 8.39 -18.23 -8.01
CA ASN A 78 9.45 -18.44 -7.02
C ASN A 78 9.06 -17.92 -5.63
N LEU A 79 8.39 -16.76 -5.55
CA LEU A 79 7.92 -16.18 -4.29
C LEU A 79 6.90 -17.08 -3.60
N LEU A 80 5.98 -17.66 -4.37
CA LEU A 80 4.87 -18.45 -3.84
C LEU A 80 5.17 -19.96 -3.74
N GLY A 81 6.24 -20.42 -4.40
CA GLY A 81 6.66 -21.81 -4.41
C GLY A 81 5.74 -22.74 -5.22
N VAL A 82 4.93 -22.19 -6.12
CA VAL A 82 4.00 -22.91 -7.01
C VAL A 82 4.00 -22.27 -8.40
N THR A 83 3.74 -23.05 -9.44
CA THR A 83 3.66 -22.54 -10.81
C THR A 83 2.24 -22.08 -11.17
N TYR A 84 2.10 -21.18 -12.15
CA TYR A 84 0.79 -20.75 -12.65
C TYR A 84 0.03 -21.85 -13.39
N GLU A 85 0.67 -22.98 -13.68
CA GLU A 85 0.03 -24.11 -14.35
C GLU A 85 -0.61 -25.08 -13.34
N GLU A 86 -0.39 -24.85 -12.05
CA GLU A 86 -1.04 -25.54 -10.95
C GLU A 86 -2.24 -24.72 -10.46
N GLU A 87 -3.38 -25.38 -10.22
CA GLU A 87 -4.49 -24.72 -9.54
C GLU A 87 -4.12 -24.46 -8.07
N SER A 88 -3.90 -23.18 -7.74
CA SER A 88 -3.51 -22.76 -6.40
C SER A 88 -4.21 -21.46 -6.00
N PRO A 89 -4.81 -21.38 -4.80
CA PRO A 89 -5.37 -20.13 -4.30
C PRO A 89 -4.28 -19.11 -3.90
N LEU A 90 -3.01 -19.52 -3.83
CA LEU A 90 -1.92 -18.70 -3.30
C LEU A 90 -1.71 -17.40 -4.08
N PHE A 91 -1.91 -17.41 -5.40
CA PHE A 91 -1.80 -16.20 -6.22
C PHE A 91 -2.83 -15.15 -5.80
N ARG A 92 -4.11 -15.55 -5.73
CA ARG A 92 -5.20 -14.69 -5.26
C ARG A 92 -5.01 -14.27 -3.80
N ASP A 93 -4.64 -15.20 -2.93
CA ASP A 93 -4.45 -14.94 -1.52
C ASP A 93 -3.23 -14.04 -1.25
N ALA A 94 -2.30 -13.90 -2.19
CA ALA A 94 -1.19 -12.95 -2.13
C ALA A 94 -1.48 -11.61 -2.85
N SER A 95 -2.58 -11.52 -3.61
CA SER A 95 -2.98 -10.30 -4.32
C SER A 95 -3.46 -9.20 -3.38
N PRO A 96 -2.94 -7.95 -3.48
CA PRO A 96 -3.43 -6.82 -2.68
C PRO A 96 -4.94 -6.58 -2.79
N MET A 97 -5.51 -6.72 -3.99
CA MET A 97 -6.93 -6.51 -4.24
C MET A 97 -7.85 -7.48 -3.48
N ALA A 98 -7.36 -8.67 -3.09
CA ALA A 98 -8.12 -9.61 -2.26
C ALA A 98 -8.43 -9.03 -0.87
N TYR A 99 -7.62 -8.06 -0.41
CA TYR A 99 -7.70 -7.45 0.91
C TYR A 99 -8.22 -6.00 0.91
N ALA A 100 -8.64 -5.48 -0.25
CA ALA A 100 -9.39 -4.23 -0.33
C ALA A 100 -10.81 -4.43 0.21
N GLU A 101 -10.95 -4.57 1.54
CA GLU A 101 -12.19 -4.86 2.26
C GLU A 101 -12.25 -4.09 3.60
N GLY A 102 -13.45 -3.95 4.17
CA GLY A 102 -13.66 -3.43 5.52
C GLY A 102 -12.97 -2.08 5.81
N GLU A 103 -12.09 -2.08 6.82
CA GLU A 103 -11.30 -0.92 7.26
C GLU A 103 -10.01 -0.71 6.44
N ALA A 104 -10.09 -0.88 5.12
CA ALA A 104 -8.97 -0.56 4.24
C ALA A 104 -8.51 0.90 4.43
N ALA A 105 -7.22 1.14 4.18
CA ALA A 105 -6.67 2.49 4.12
C ALA A 105 -7.25 3.25 2.93
N ASP A 106 -7.11 4.58 2.96
CA ASP A 106 -7.29 5.39 1.76
C ASP A 106 -6.07 5.21 0.85
N PHE A 107 -6.28 5.24 -0.47
CA PHE A 107 -5.25 4.95 -1.47
C PHE A 107 -5.04 6.08 -2.47
N LEU A 108 -3.78 6.31 -2.80
CA LEU A 108 -3.35 7.01 -4.00
C LEU A 108 -2.54 6.05 -4.87
N PHE A 109 -2.97 5.85 -6.11
CA PHE A 109 -2.24 5.08 -7.11
C PHE A 109 -1.59 6.04 -8.12
N LEU A 110 -0.27 5.94 -8.27
CA LEU A 110 0.48 6.66 -9.32
C LEU A 110 0.91 5.65 -10.37
N LEU A 111 0.43 5.83 -11.60
CA LEU A 111 0.62 4.91 -12.72
C LEU A 111 1.54 5.49 -13.80
N ALA A 112 2.47 4.69 -14.29
CA ALA A 112 3.32 5.01 -15.42
C ALA A 112 2.61 4.71 -16.74
N GLY A 113 2.45 5.71 -17.61
CA GLY A 113 1.76 5.53 -18.89
C GLY A 113 2.46 4.58 -19.86
N LYS A 114 3.79 4.45 -19.77
CA LYS A 114 4.59 3.50 -20.56
C LYS A 114 4.86 2.19 -19.82
N GLU A 115 4.01 1.83 -18.86
CA GLU A 115 4.03 0.54 -18.18
C GLU A 115 3.86 -0.62 -19.18
N LYS A 116 4.65 -1.67 -19.00
CA LYS A 116 4.67 -2.87 -19.86
C LYS A 116 4.53 -4.17 -19.08
N PHE A 117 4.60 -4.08 -17.77
CA PHE A 117 4.67 -5.22 -16.86
C PHE A 117 3.34 -5.49 -16.17
N PHE A 118 2.72 -4.43 -15.65
CA PHE A 118 1.53 -4.54 -14.81
C PHE A 118 0.32 -3.87 -15.47
N PRO A 119 -0.74 -4.61 -15.79
CA PRO A 119 -1.93 -4.02 -16.40
C PRO A 119 -2.61 -3.02 -15.47
N HIS A 120 -2.87 -1.81 -15.97
CA HIS A 120 -3.56 -0.77 -15.20
C HIS A 120 -5.00 -1.14 -14.86
N SER A 121 -5.65 -2.01 -15.63
CA SER A 121 -7.04 -2.45 -15.40
C SER A 121 -7.26 -2.96 -13.97
N PHE A 122 -6.33 -3.74 -13.43
CA PHE A 122 -6.46 -4.28 -12.07
C PHE A 122 -6.35 -3.21 -10.99
N ILE A 123 -5.61 -2.12 -11.26
CA ILE A 123 -5.55 -0.98 -10.34
C ILE A 123 -6.87 -0.21 -10.35
N TYR A 124 -7.46 0.00 -11.53
CA TYR A 124 -8.79 0.60 -11.63
C TYR A 124 -9.86 -0.25 -10.92
N GLU A 125 -9.84 -1.57 -11.10
CA GLU A 125 -10.73 -2.49 -10.40
C GLU A 125 -10.57 -2.42 -8.87
N MET A 126 -9.33 -2.42 -8.37
CA MET A 126 -9.05 -2.27 -6.95
C MET A 126 -9.51 -0.90 -6.41
N SER A 127 -9.27 0.18 -7.17
CA SER A 127 -9.72 1.52 -6.79
C SER A 127 -11.25 1.61 -6.72
N GLU A 128 -11.97 1.06 -7.69
CA GLU A 128 -13.43 0.99 -7.64
C GLU A 128 -13.93 0.19 -6.43
N LYS A 129 -13.27 -0.92 -6.11
CA LYS A 129 -13.59 -1.72 -4.92
C LYS A 129 -13.41 -0.91 -3.63
N LEU A 130 -12.32 -0.16 -3.50
CA LEU A 130 -12.08 0.74 -2.35
C LEU A 130 -13.14 1.86 -2.27
N GLN A 131 -13.50 2.47 -3.40
CA GLN A 131 -14.53 3.51 -3.45
C GLN A 131 -15.90 2.99 -3.03
N ARG A 132 -16.28 1.76 -3.43
CA ARG A 132 -17.52 1.10 -2.98
C ARG A 132 -17.57 0.88 -1.46
N LEU A 133 -16.40 0.81 -0.81
CA LEU A 133 -16.26 0.73 0.65
C LEU A 133 -16.20 2.12 1.31
N SER A 134 -16.53 3.18 0.58
CA SER A 134 -16.46 4.57 1.04
C SER A 134 -15.06 5.01 1.48
N LYS A 135 -14.01 4.37 0.95
CA LYS A 135 -12.62 4.80 1.11
C LYS A 135 -12.25 5.79 0.01
N ARG A 136 -11.39 6.76 0.34
CA ARG A 136 -10.81 7.65 -0.66
C ARG A 136 -9.81 6.84 -1.47
N SER A 137 -10.01 6.76 -2.78
CA SER A 137 -9.10 6.10 -3.71
C SER A 137 -8.95 6.92 -4.98
N GLU A 138 -7.74 7.39 -5.23
CA GLU A 138 -7.39 8.22 -6.39
C GLU A 138 -6.41 7.46 -7.28
N VAL A 139 -6.59 7.56 -8.60
CA VAL A 139 -5.68 6.98 -9.59
C VAL A 139 -5.20 8.09 -10.52
N VAL A 140 -3.89 8.31 -10.56
CA VAL A 140 -3.27 9.34 -11.39
C VAL A 140 -2.29 8.69 -12.35
N LEU A 141 -2.54 8.88 -13.65
CA LEU A 141 -1.71 8.38 -14.73
C LEU A 141 -0.74 9.47 -15.18
N PHE A 142 0.54 9.14 -15.27
CA PHE A 142 1.60 9.97 -15.84
C PHE A 142 1.95 9.41 -17.23
N PRO A 143 1.41 9.95 -18.34
CA PRO A 143 1.48 9.32 -19.66
C PRO A 143 2.91 9.01 -20.14
N GLU A 144 3.86 9.90 -19.80
CA GLU A 144 5.24 9.78 -20.23
C GLU A 144 6.14 8.98 -19.30
N ALA A 145 5.65 8.62 -18.11
CA ALA A 145 6.41 7.86 -17.12
C ALA A 145 6.64 6.42 -17.58
N GLU A 146 7.84 5.92 -17.30
CA GLU A 146 8.22 4.52 -17.47
C GLU A 146 8.20 3.79 -16.12
N HIS A 147 8.29 2.46 -16.16
CA HIS A 147 8.42 1.66 -14.95
C HIS A 147 9.64 2.11 -14.13
N GLY A 148 9.47 2.30 -12.81
CA GLY A 148 10.52 2.81 -11.93
C GLY A 148 10.75 4.33 -11.96
N PHE A 149 9.87 5.12 -12.59
CA PHE A 149 10.06 6.59 -12.69
C PHE A 149 10.20 7.30 -11.33
N PHE A 150 9.79 6.68 -10.22
CA PHE A 150 9.82 7.29 -8.88
C PHE A 150 10.97 6.77 -7.99
N TYR A 151 12.03 6.18 -8.55
CA TYR A 151 13.25 5.82 -7.80
C TYR A 151 14.13 7.02 -7.42
N GLY A 152 13.74 8.22 -7.84
CA GLY A 152 14.35 9.49 -7.44
C GLY A 152 13.31 10.60 -7.42
N VAL A 153 13.76 11.82 -7.14
CA VAL A 153 12.89 13.00 -7.06
C VAL A 153 13.35 14.18 -7.91
N GLY A 154 14.44 14.06 -8.67
CA GLY A 154 15.07 15.21 -9.34
C GLY A 154 14.50 15.59 -10.70
N SER A 155 13.83 14.68 -11.41
CA SER A 155 13.32 14.93 -12.76
C SER A 155 12.02 15.75 -12.74
N PRO A 156 11.68 16.48 -13.83
CA PRO A 156 10.43 17.22 -13.92
C PRO A 156 9.19 16.35 -13.65
N LEU A 157 9.18 15.12 -14.16
CA LEU A 157 8.07 14.19 -13.99
C LEU A 157 7.94 13.69 -12.54
N GLN A 158 9.06 13.49 -11.84
CA GLN A 158 9.06 13.14 -10.42
C GLN A 158 8.57 14.32 -9.57
N GLN A 159 8.97 15.54 -9.92
CA GLN A 159 8.49 16.76 -9.27
C GLN A 159 6.98 16.96 -9.49
N GLU A 160 6.49 16.70 -10.69
CA GLU A 160 5.05 16.70 -10.98
C GLU A 160 4.29 15.68 -10.11
N ALA A 161 4.80 14.46 -10.02
CA ALA A 161 4.20 13.44 -9.15
C ALA A 161 4.21 13.81 -7.67
N LEU A 162 5.21 14.55 -7.17
CA LEU A 162 5.21 15.10 -5.82
C LEU A 162 4.07 16.11 -5.59
N THR A 163 3.70 16.91 -6.60
CA THR A 163 2.56 17.84 -6.48
C THR A 163 1.20 17.16 -6.27
N VAL A 164 1.12 15.86 -6.55
CA VAL A 164 -0.05 15.01 -6.29
C VAL A 164 0.10 14.25 -4.97
N LEU A 165 1.29 13.67 -4.75
CA LEU A 165 1.58 12.83 -3.59
C LEU A 165 1.56 13.62 -2.28
N GLU A 166 2.19 14.80 -2.24
CA GLU A 166 2.33 15.58 -1.01
C GLU A 166 0.97 16.03 -0.46
N PRO A 167 0.05 16.66 -1.24
CA PRO A 167 -1.26 17.05 -0.73
C PRO A 167 -2.12 15.86 -0.27
N PHE A 168 -1.97 14.70 -0.91
CA PHE A 168 -2.64 13.49 -0.47
C PHE A 168 -2.17 13.10 0.94
N LEU A 169 -0.86 13.00 1.16
CA LEU A 169 -0.31 12.63 2.47
C LEU A 169 -0.56 13.69 3.55
N GLU A 170 -0.49 14.98 3.21
CA GLU A 170 -0.74 16.09 4.16
C GLU A 170 -2.16 16.05 4.75
N SER A 171 -3.14 15.48 4.04
CA SER A 171 -4.50 15.32 4.58
C SER A 171 -4.62 14.28 5.71
N TYR A 172 -3.53 13.54 5.99
CA TYR A 172 -3.41 12.56 7.07
C TYR A 172 -2.36 12.94 8.13
N ALA A 173 -1.69 14.08 7.97
CA ALA A 173 -0.67 14.59 8.88
C ALA A 173 -1.24 15.36 10.09
#